data_AF-A0A0S9DIL9-F1
#
_entry.id   AF-A0A0S9DIL9-F1
#
_cell.length_a   1.000
_cell.length_b   1.000
_cell.length_c   1.000
_cell.angle_alpha   90.00
_cell.angle_beta   90.00
_cell.angle_gamma   90.00
#
_symmetry.space_group_name_H-M   'P 1'
#
loop_
_entity.id
_entity.type
_entity.pdbx_description
1 polymer ?
#
loop_
_entity_poly.entity_id
_entity_poly.type
_entity_poly.pdbx_seq_one_letter_code
_entity_poly.pdbx_strand_id
1 'polypeptide(L)'
;MATLTCSRIVSIASDYLDGALQPEERAEVDAHLRGCDACSQHLAQLRMTIDILAGRPDVAVPDELRGALAQMSGAESVADVAARAAVDHSGYLLRLARTFRPDGAEDAVQSTWLRAFGEGPGAFSRARLTQLLLAQEDRDPEAQSFNDHDGGADRAVEQLDADADEAELFYPSFYSEGPDAGAWIDQPNAWPGPNRILGPESDLTTTELYGVVDDALGTVSPLQATAVSLVDFDGETAEHAAATLDVDVADLRRALNEGRNHVRGSLDSYLVTAS
;
A
#
# COMPACT_ATOMS: atom_id res chain seq x y z
N MET A 1 -17.49 -1.87 29.88
CA MET A 1 -16.38 -1.99 28.91
C MET A 1 -17.05 -2.08 27.56
N ALA A 2 -16.82 -1.09 26.69
CA ALA A 2 -17.43 -1.08 25.38
C ALA A 2 -16.92 -2.31 24.61
N THR A 3 -17.82 -3.13 24.11
CA THR A 3 -17.46 -4.26 23.25
C THR A 3 -16.99 -3.71 21.91
N LEU A 4 -15.75 -4.01 21.50
CA LEU A 4 -15.25 -3.65 20.17
C LEU A 4 -16.23 -4.11 19.09
N THR A 5 -16.62 -3.21 18.20
CA THR A 5 -17.46 -3.49 17.04
C THR A 5 -16.63 -4.11 15.91
N CYS A 6 -17.28 -4.81 14.98
CA CYS A 6 -16.57 -5.36 13.80
C CYS A 6 -15.98 -4.22 12.96
N SER A 7 -16.70 -3.10 12.81
CA SER A 7 -16.18 -1.90 12.13
C SER A 7 -14.89 -1.37 12.76
N ARG A 8 -14.80 -1.36 14.10
CA ARG A 8 -13.57 -0.95 14.79
C ARG A 8 -12.44 -1.93 14.51
N ILE A 9 -12.68 -3.24 14.54
CA ILE A 9 -11.68 -4.25 14.19
C ILE A 9 -11.11 -4.01 12.78
N VAL A 10 -11.98 -3.77 11.80
CA VAL A 10 -11.59 -3.50 10.41
C VAL A 10 -10.73 -2.23 10.30
N SER A 11 -11.05 -1.18 11.06
CA SER A 11 -10.28 0.07 11.05
C SER A 11 -8.86 -0.03 11.66
N ILE A 12 -8.59 -1.07 12.47
CA ILE A 12 -7.29 -1.29 13.13
C ILE A 12 -6.67 -2.64 12.76
N ALA A 13 -7.20 -3.30 11.74
CA ALA A 13 -6.83 -4.67 11.39
C ALA A 13 -5.34 -4.75 11.04
N SER A 14 -4.84 -3.80 10.24
CA SER A 14 -3.42 -3.72 9.88
C SER A 14 -2.52 -3.48 11.09
N ASP A 15 -2.87 -2.53 11.97
CA ASP A 15 -2.09 -2.29 13.20
C ASP A 15 -2.01 -3.53 14.11
N TYR A 16 -3.10 -4.30 14.18
CA TYR A 16 -3.10 -5.58 14.90
C TYR A 16 -2.18 -6.62 14.24
N LEU A 17 -2.22 -6.73 12.92
CA LEU A 17 -1.39 -7.68 12.15
C LEU A 17 0.10 -7.32 12.21
N ASP A 18 0.41 -6.04 12.11
CA ASP A 18 1.78 -5.50 12.14
C ASP A 18 2.33 -5.46 13.58
N GLY A 19 1.50 -5.73 14.59
CA GLY A 19 1.89 -5.75 15.99
C GLY A 19 2.11 -4.36 16.60
N ALA A 20 1.51 -3.33 16.00
CA ALA A 20 1.64 -1.93 16.38
C ALA A 20 0.70 -1.49 17.52
N LEU A 21 -0.31 -2.31 17.85
CA LEU A 21 -1.26 -2.03 18.92
C LEU A 21 -0.64 -2.15 20.32
N GLN A 22 -1.12 -1.31 21.24
CA GLN A 22 -0.77 -1.44 22.65
C GLN A 22 -1.31 -2.75 23.24
N PRO A 23 -0.67 -3.32 24.29
CA PRO A 23 -1.06 -4.62 24.84
C PRO A 23 -2.53 -4.71 25.27
N GLU A 24 -3.09 -3.61 25.78
CA GLU A 24 -4.49 -3.53 26.24
C GLU A 24 -5.45 -3.60 25.05
N GLU A 25 -5.26 -2.78 24.02
CA GLU A 25 -6.08 -2.77 22.80
C GLU A 25 -5.97 -4.10 22.05
N ARG A 26 -4.77 -4.70 22.00
CA ARG A 26 -4.56 -6.04 21.43
C ARG A 26 -5.37 -7.11 22.14
N ALA A 27 -5.43 -7.07 23.48
CA ALA A 27 -6.20 -8.04 24.26
C ALA A 27 -7.72 -7.92 24.02
N GLU A 28 -8.21 -6.70 23.77
CA GLU A 28 -9.61 -6.46 23.38
C GLU A 28 -9.90 -7.03 21.98
N VAL A 29 -9.00 -6.82 21.01
CA VAL A 29 -9.11 -7.42 19.67
C VAL A 29 -9.12 -8.95 19.78
N ASP A 30 -8.18 -9.53 20.51
CA ASP A 30 -8.11 -10.98 20.73
C ASP A 30 -9.41 -11.53 21.35
N ALA A 31 -10.05 -10.77 22.25
CA ALA A 31 -11.32 -11.14 22.85
C ALA A 31 -12.47 -11.12 21.84
N HIS A 32 -12.52 -10.12 20.95
CA HIS A 32 -13.50 -10.06 19.89
C HIS A 32 -13.34 -11.22 18.90
N LEU A 33 -12.10 -11.51 18.46
CA LEU A 33 -11.81 -12.56 17.48
C LEU A 33 -12.20 -13.96 17.97
N ARG A 34 -12.12 -14.23 19.28
CA ARG A 34 -12.61 -15.50 19.86
C ARG A 34 -14.13 -15.69 19.74
N GLY A 35 -14.89 -14.62 19.56
CA GLY A 35 -16.35 -14.64 19.48
C GLY A 35 -16.94 -14.28 18.12
N CYS A 36 -16.10 -13.93 17.13
CA CYS A 36 -16.55 -13.48 15.82
C CYS A 36 -15.75 -14.16 14.69
N ASP A 37 -16.36 -15.17 14.07
CA ASP A 37 -15.77 -15.90 12.94
C ASP A 37 -15.56 -14.99 11.73
N ALA A 38 -16.48 -14.05 11.48
CA ALA A 38 -16.40 -13.11 10.37
C ALA A 38 -15.14 -12.20 10.47
N CYS A 39 -14.87 -11.62 11.63
CA CYS A 39 -13.64 -10.84 11.84
C CYS A 39 -12.38 -11.70 11.78
N SER A 40 -12.43 -12.94 12.27
CA SER A 40 -11.31 -13.89 12.12
C SER A 40 -11.02 -14.21 10.66
N GLN A 41 -12.06 -14.39 9.86
CA GLN A 41 -11.95 -14.65 8.42
C GLN A 41 -11.46 -13.40 7.65
N HIS A 42 -11.93 -12.21 8.00
CA HIS A 42 -11.43 -10.95 7.45
C HIS A 42 -9.92 -10.80 7.68
N LEU A 43 -9.44 -11.03 8.91
CA LEU A 43 -8.01 -10.97 9.23
C LEU A 43 -7.20 -12.04 8.48
N ALA A 44 -7.78 -13.22 8.25
CA ALA A 44 -7.13 -14.26 7.45
C ALA A 44 -6.99 -13.83 5.98
N GLN A 45 -8.02 -13.23 5.40
CA GLN A 45 -7.96 -12.66 4.04
C GLN A 45 -6.92 -11.53 3.98
N LEU A 46 -6.91 -10.62 4.96
CA LEU A 46 -5.98 -9.50 4.98
C LEU A 46 -4.52 -9.95 5.11
N ARG A 47 -4.24 -10.97 5.94
CA ARG A 47 -2.91 -11.63 5.99
C ARG A 47 -2.52 -12.19 4.63
N MET A 48 -3.46 -12.87 3.97
CA MET A 48 -3.21 -13.43 2.65
C MET A 48 -2.96 -12.33 1.60
N THR A 49 -3.66 -11.20 1.68
CA THR A 49 -3.38 -10.01 0.86
C THR A 49 -1.96 -9.52 1.06
N ILE A 50 -1.50 -9.37 2.31
CA ILE A 50 -0.12 -8.97 2.62
C ILE A 50 0.88 -9.98 2.05
N ASP A 51 0.63 -11.29 2.21
CA ASP A 51 1.50 -12.34 1.66
C ASP A 51 1.58 -12.30 0.12
N ILE A 52 0.46 -12.01 -0.56
CA ILE A 52 0.42 -11.84 -2.03
C ILE A 52 1.24 -10.62 -2.45
N LEU A 53 1.09 -9.49 -1.74
CA LEU A 53 1.82 -8.26 -2.04
C LEU A 53 3.33 -8.46 -1.85
N ALA A 54 3.74 -9.06 -0.72
CA ALA A 54 5.13 -9.37 -0.41
C ALA A 54 5.72 -10.45 -1.34
N GLY A 55 4.87 -11.33 -1.88
CA GLY A 55 5.27 -12.40 -2.80
C GLY A 55 5.48 -11.93 -4.24
N ARG A 56 5.22 -10.66 -4.58
CA ARG A 56 5.38 -10.17 -5.95
C ARG A 56 6.86 -10.17 -6.33
N PRO A 57 7.28 -10.93 -7.36
CA PRO A 57 8.65 -10.87 -7.81
C PRO A 57 8.97 -9.42 -8.21
N ASP A 58 10.06 -8.89 -7.68
CA ASP A 58 10.54 -7.59 -8.11
C ASP A 58 10.86 -7.64 -9.61
N VAL A 59 10.81 -6.50 -10.29
CA VAL A 59 11.25 -6.42 -11.69
C VAL A 59 12.76 -6.67 -11.69
N ALA A 60 13.13 -7.95 -11.76
CA ALA A 60 14.50 -8.38 -11.64
C ALA A 60 15.26 -7.86 -12.86
N VAL A 61 16.16 -6.92 -12.61
CA VAL A 61 17.18 -6.57 -13.59
C VAL A 61 17.97 -7.85 -13.92
N PRO A 62 18.02 -8.30 -15.19
CA PRO A 62 18.68 -9.54 -15.58
C PRO A 62 20.12 -9.59 -15.04
N ASP A 63 20.56 -10.78 -14.61
CA ASP A 63 21.89 -10.98 -14.04
C ASP A 63 23.01 -10.54 -15.01
N GLU A 64 22.78 -10.65 -16.32
CA GLU A 64 23.74 -10.16 -17.31
C GLU A 64 23.88 -8.63 -17.27
N LEU A 65 22.77 -7.91 -17.08
CA LEU A 65 22.78 -6.45 -16.96
C LEU A 65 23.41 -6.02 -15.63
N ARG A 66 23.10 -6.74 -14.55
CA ARG A 66 23.70 -6.56 -13.22
C ARG A 66 25.22 -6.77 -13.25
N GLY A 67 25.66 -7.84 -13.92
CA GLY A 67 27.07 -8.16 -14.12
C GLY A 67 27.80 -7.19 -15.04
N ALA A 68 27.12 -6.65 -16.07
CA ALA A 68 27.67 -5.61 -16.94
C ALA A 68 27.89 -4.29 -16.18
N LEU A 69 26.92 -3.87 -15.36
CA LEU A 69 27.03 -2.68 -14.51
C LEU A 69 28.16 -2.81 -13.48
N ALA A 70 28.33 -3.99 -12.87
CA ALA A 70 29.41 -4.23 -11.91
C ALA A 70 30.81 -4.24 -12.57
N GLN A 71 30.94 -4.73 -13.80
CA GLN A 71 32.22 -4.81 -14.54
C GLN A 71 32.67 -3.46 -15.12
N MET A 72 31.77 -2.49 -15.23
CA MET A 72 32.12 -1.12 -15.63
C MET A 72 32.79 -0.31 -14.50
N SER A 73 32.89 -0.88 -13.28
CA SER A 73 33.35 -0.17 -12.08
C SER A 73 34.86 -0.23 -11.80
N GLY A 74 35.46 0.93 -11.55
CA GLY A 74 36.77 1.11 -10.96
C GLY A 74 36.84 2.46 -10.22
N ALA A 75 37.36 2.46 -8.99
CA ALA A 75 37.40 3.58 -8.01
C ALA A 75 36.05 4.30 -7.83
N GLU A 76 35.31 3.94 -6.76
CA GLU A 76 33.94 4.37 -6.43
C GLU A 76 33.57 5.77 -6.94
N SER A 77 33.05 5.79 -8.16
CA SER A 77 32.53 6.97 -8.81
C SER A 77 31.04 7.11 -8.49
N VAL A 78 30.50 8.31 -8.66
CA VAL A 78 29.05 8.55 -8.56
C VAL A 78 28.27 7.62 -9.51
N ALA A 79 28.87 7.24 -10.64
CA ALA A 79 28.28 6.29 -11.59
C ALA A 79 28.17 4.87 -11.02
N ASP A 80 29.12 4.42 -10.20
CA ASP A 80 29.09 3.08 -9.60
C ASP A 80 28.02 2.97 -8.51
N VAL A 81 27.88 4.01 -7.68
CA VAL A 81 26.82 4.12 -6.68
C VAL A 81 25.44 4.17 -7.36
N ALA A 82 25.32 4.96 -8.43
CA ALA A 82 24.09 5.06 -9.20
C ALA A 82 23.74 3.73 -9.90
N ALA A 83 24.71 3.01 -10.46
CA ALA A 83 24.48 1.74 -11.13
C ALA A 83 23.96 0.67 -10.15
N ARG A 84 24.50 0.62 -8.93
CA ARG A 84 24.02 -0.29 -7.88
C ARG A 84 22.62 0.08 -7.42
N ALA A 85 22.41 1.36 -7.10
CA ALA A 85 21.10 1.86 -6.75
C ALA A 85 20.06 1.62 -7.88
N ALA A 86 20.45 1.71 -9.15
CA ALA A 86 19.56 1.44 -10.27
C ALA A 86 19.12 -0.03 -10.29
N VAL A 87 20.02 -0.97 -10.00
CA VAL A 87 19.66 -2.39 -9.83
C VAL A 87 18.71 -2.57 -8.64
N ASP A 88 19.00 -1.90 -7.53
CA ASP A 88 18.31 -2.12 -6.26
C ASP A 88 16.97 -1.37 -6.15
N HIS A 89 16.77 -0.29 -6.93
CA HIS A 89 15.66 0.65 -6.73
C HIS A 89 14.84 0.96 -7.98
N SER A 90 15.24 0.52 -9.19
CA SER A 90 14.45 0.86 -10.40
C SER A 90 13.08 0.18 -10.44
N GLY A 91 12.99 -1.09 -10.02
CA GLY A 91 11.71 -1.81 -9.94
C GLY A 91 10.76 -1.16 -8.95
N TYR A 92 11.27 -0.86 -7.76
CA TYR A 92 10.60 -0.07 -6.73
C TYR A 92 10.10 1.29 -7.26
N LEU A 93 10.98 2.11 -7.85
CA LEU A 93 10.62 3.45 -8.32
C LEU A 93 9.60 3.42 -9.45
N LEU A 94 9.66 2.43 -10.35
CA LEU A 94 8.66 2.27 -11.41
C LEU A 94 7.30 1.88 -10.86
N ARG A 95 7.26 0.94 -9.90
CA ARG A 95 6.03 0.52 -9.23
C ARG A 95 5.41 1.70 -8.49
N LEU A 96 6.21 2.43 -7.71
CA LEU A 96 5.77 3.63 -7.03
C LEU A 96 5.29 4.68 -8.02
N ALA A 97 6.07 5.03 -9.05
CA ALA A 97 5.68 6.03 -10.04
C ALA A 97 4.35 5.71 -10.74
N ARG A 98 4.06 4.44 -11.04
CA ARG A 98 2.78 4.04 -11.65
C ARG A 98 1.57 4.31 -10.77
N THR A 99 1.73 4.37 -9.44
CA THR A 99 0.61 4.64 -8.52
C THR A 99 0.04 6.05 -8.65
N PHE A 100 0.83 7.03 -9.08
CA PHE A 100 0.39 8.41 -9.29
C PHE A 100 0.62 8.93 -10.72
N ARG A 101 1.34 8.17 -11.57
CA ARG A 101 1.59 8.49 -12.99
C ARG A 101 1.51 7.25 -13.88
N PRO A 102 0.30 6.74 -14.16
CA PRO A 102 0.13 5.55 -14.99
C PRO A 102 0.74 5.72 -16.39
N ASP A 103 0.61 6.91 -17.00
CA ASP A 103 1.06 7.18 -18.37
C ASP A 103 2.49 7.77 -18.47
N GLY A 104 3.12 8.10 -17.34
CA GLY A 104 4.39 8.85 -17.28
C GLY A 104 5.43 8.29 -16.31
N ALA A 105 5.23 7.07 -15.82
CA ALA A 105 6.06 6.48 -14.78
C ALA A 105 7.55 6.39 -15.17
N GLU A 106 7.86 5.94 -16.39
CA GLU A 106 9.24 5.80 -16.86
C GLU A 106 9.97 7.15 -16.93
N ASP A 107 9.31 8.18 -17.44
CA ASP A 107 9.84 9.55 -17.53
C ASP A 107 10.03 10.17 -16.13
N ALA A 108 9.11 9.89 -15.20
CA ALA A 108 9.21 10.32 -13.81
C ALA A 108 10.41 9.68 -13.11
N VAL A 109 10.62 8.38 -13.30
CA VAL A 109 11.78 7.66 -12.78
C VAL A 109 13.07 8.18 -13.41
N GLN A 110 13.11 8.34 -14.73
CA GLN A 110 14.28 8.92 -15.40
C GLN A 110 14.64 10.31 -14.86
N SER A 111 13.64 11.18 -14.68
CA SER A 111 13.82 12.51 -14.11
C SER A 111 14.32 12.47 -12.66
N THR A 112 13.87 11.47 -11.89
CA THR A 112 14.33 11.24 -10.51
C THR A 112 15.83 10.92 -10.48
N TRP A 113 16.28 10.01 -11.33
CA TRP A 113 17.70 9.66 -11.45
C TRP A 113 18.54 10.88 -11.84
N LEU A 114 18.09 11.67 -12.82
CA LEU A 114 18.80 12.89 -13.26
C LEU A 114 18.92 13.92 -12.13
N ARG A 115 17.88 14.10 -11.30
CA ARG A 115 17.94 14.97 -10.11
C ARG A 115 18.94 14.44 -9.08
N ALA A 116 18.92 13.13 -8.81
CA ALA A 116 19.84 12.49 -7.87
C ALA A 116 21.32 12.64 -8.29
N PHE A 117 21.62 12.51 -9.60
CA PHE A 117 22.96 12.81 -10.13
C PHE A 117 23.42 14.25 -9.83
N GLY A 118 22.49 15.21 -9.81
CA GLY A 118 22.78 16.60 -9.46
C GLY A 118 23.08 16.83 -7.98
N GLU A 119 22.56 15.99 -7.09
CA GLU A 119 22.75 16.07 -5.63
C GLU A 119 23.97 15.28 -5.12
N GLY A 120 24.46 14.32 -5.91
CA GLY A 120 25.64 13.52 -5.61
C GLY A 120 25.33 12.16 -4.99
N PRO A 121 26.36 11.40 -4.55
CA PRO A 121 26.22 9.97 -4.27
C PRO A 121 25.26 9.63 -3.12
N GLY A 122 25.07 10.53 -2.15
CA GLY A 122 24.12 10.34 -1.05
C GLY A 122 22.64 10.36 -1.48
N ALA A 123 22.35 10.89 -2.68
CA ALA A 123 21.00 11.00 -3.19
C ALA A 123 20.45 9.69 -3.80
N PHE A 124 21.30 8.68 -3.97
CA PHE A 124 20.91 7.35 -4.45
C PHE A 124 20.44 6.41 -3.34
N SER A 125 20.16 6.93 -2.15
CA SER A 125 19.42 6.17 -1.15
C SER A 125 17.96 6.07 -1.56
N ARG A 126 17.33 4.92 -1.25
CA ARG A 126 15.91 4.68 -1.53
C ARG A 126 15.02 5.83 -1.06
N ALA A 127 15.09 6.19 0.22
CA ALA A 127 14.29 7.28 0.79
C ALA A 127 14.45 8.62 0.03
N ARG A 128 15.69 8.97 -0.38
CA ARG A 128 15.91 10.21 -1.14
C ARG A 128 15.35 10.13 -2.55
N LEU A 129 15.49 8.99 -3.22
CA LEU A 129 14.91 8.77 -4.54
C LEU A 129 13.38 8.82 -4.49
N THR A 130 12.76 8.25 -3.45
CA THR A 130 11.31 8.36 -3.18
C THR A 130 10.88 9.81 -3.08
N GLN A 131 11.55 10.60 -2.24
CA GLN A 131 11.26 12.02 -2.08
C GLN A 131 11.44 12.81 -3.38
N LEU A 132 12.50 12.51 -4.14
CA LEU A 132 12.77 13.16 -5.43
C LEU A 132 11.71 12.83 -6.49
N LEU A 133 11.15 11.63 -6.44
CA LEU A 133 10.07 11.18 -7.33
C LEU A 133 8.74 11.84 -6.95
N LEU A 134 8.39 11.84 -5.66
CA LEU A 134 7.14 12.43 -5.16
C LEU A 134 7.13 13.96 -5.25
N ALA A 135 8.28 14.62 -5.06
CA ALA A 135 8.43 16.06 -5.22
C ALA A 135 8.52 16.49 -6.69
N GLN A 136 8.15 15.65 -7.65
CA GLN A 136 7.95 16.09 -9.02
C GLN A 136 6.54 16.65 -9.12
N GLU A 137 6.40 17.96 -9.28
CA GLU A 137 5.13 18.55 -9.67
C GLU A 137 4.83 18.12 -11.11
N ASP A 138 3.74 17.39 -11.32
CA ASP A 138 3.11 17.45 -12.63
C ASP A 138 2.60 18.88 -12.82
N ARG A 139 2.68 19.37 -14.05
CA ARG A 139 2.12 20.66 -14.45
C ARG A 139 0.58 20.65 -14.47
N ASP A 140 -0.04 19.82 -13.62
CA ASP A 140 -1.48 19.66 -13.49
C ASP A 140 -1.92 20.31 -12.16
N PRO A 141 -2.64 21.45 -12.20
CA PRO A 141 -2.95 22.25 -11.02
C PRO A 141 -3.91 21.59 -10.01
N GLU A 142 -4.33 20.33 -10.23
CA GLU A 142 -5.21 19.58 -9.34
C GLU A 142 -4.48 18.52 -8.48
N ALA A 143 -3.15 18.40 -8.58
CA ALA A 143 -2.36 17.49 -7.75
C ALA A 143 -2.33 17.97 -6.29
N GLN A 144 -3.26 17.44 -5.49
CA GLN A 144 -3.33 17.65 -4.05
C GLN A 144 -2.04 17.16 -3.39
N SER A 145 -1.48 17.98 -2.51
CA SER A 145 -0.32 17.61 -1.70
C SER A 145 -0.66 16.42 -0.82
N PHE A 146 0.30 15.54 -0.53
CA PHE A 146 0.11 14.48 0.47
C PHE A 146 -0.32 15.03 1.84
N ASN A 147 0.00 16.30 2.13
CA ASN A 147 -0.41 17.02 3.32
C ASN A 147 -1.85 17.59 3.28
N ASP A 148 -2.53 17.53 2.14
CA ASP A 148 -3.93 17.94 1.99
C ASP A 148 -4.91 16.80 2.35
N HIS A 149 -4.39 15.65 2.82
CA HIS A 149 -5.21 14.61 3.43
C HIS A 149 -5.65 15.07 4.83
N ASP A 150 -6.76 15.81 4.87
CA ASP A 150 -7.43 16.22 6.10
C ASP A 150 -8.09 14.99 6.78
N GLY A 151 -7.28 14.17 7.44
CA GLY A 151 -7.67 12.94 8.16
C GLY A 151 -8.36 13.18 9.52
N GLY A 152 -9.20 14.21 9.64
CA GLY A 152 -9.81 14.62 10.91
C GLY A 152 -11.32 14.44 10.96
N ALA A 153 -11.79 13.37 11.63
CA ALA A 153 -13.21 13.17 11.94
C ALA A 153 -13.84 14.26 12.85
N ASP A 154 -13.06 15.20 13.38
CA ASP A 154 -13.50 16.18 14.39
C ASP A 154 -13.47 17.65 13.92
N ARG A 155 -13.24 17.94 12.63
CA ARG A 155 -13.32 19.33 12.09
C ARG A 155 -14.20 19.53 10.86
N ALA A 156 -14.92 18.51 10.38
CA ALA A 156 -15.74 18.56 9.18
C ALA A 156 -17.23 18.90 9.46
N VAL A 157 -17.53 19.97 10.21
CA VAL A 157 -18.94 20.40 10.40
C VAL A 157 -19.25 21.77 9.77
N GLU A 158 -18.25 22.58 9.41
CA GLU A 158 -18.52 23.97 8.98
C GLU A 158 -18.32 24.28 7.49
N GLN A 159 -17.95 23.32 6.64
CA GLN A 159 -17.82 23.55 5.19
C GLN A 159 -18.25 22.34 4.33
N LEU A 160 -19.41 21.75 4.61
CA LEU A 160 -20.03 20.83 3.66
C LEU A 160 -20.81 21.66 2.64
N ASP A 161 -20.36 21.64 1.39
CA ASP A 161 -21.16 22.08 0.25
C ASP A 161 -22.40 21.18 0.18
N ALA A 162 -23.60 21.76 0.16
CA ALA A 162 -24.85 20.98 0.27
C ALA A 162 -25.11 20.08 -0.95
N ASP A 163 -24.33 20.28 -2.01
CA ASP A 163 -24.39 19.56 -3.27
C ASP A 163 -23.15 18.66 -3.50
N ALA A 164 -22.25 18.52 -2.51
CA ALA A 164 -21.16 17.55 -2.59
C ALA A 164 -21.74 16.13 -2.51
N ASP A 165 -21.36 15.28 -3.48
CA ASP A 165 -21.72 13.87 -3.47
C ASP A 165 -21.32 13.25 -2.12
N GLU A 166 -22.23 12.44 -1.56
CA GLU A 166 -22.08 11.79 -0.26
C GLU A 166 -20.71 11.09 -0.19
N ALA A 167 -19.92 11.36 0.86
CA ALA A 167 -18.59 10.76 1.01
C ALA A 167 -18.70 9.24 0.86
N GLU A 168 -18.00 8.67 -0.14
CA GLU A 168 -17.98 7.23 -0.35
C GLU A 168 -17.45 6.55 0.91
N LEU A 169 -18.33 5.84 1.61
CA LEU A 169 -17.97 5.12 2.83
C LEU A 169 -16.98 4.02 2.45
N PHE A 170 -15.79 4.06 3.06
CA PHE A 170 -14.72 3.07 2.86
C PHE A 170 -15.16 1.62 3.15
N TYR A 171 -16.26 1.44 3.91
CA TYR A 171 -16.99 0.19 4.06
C TYR A 171 -18.50 0.42 4.08
N PRO A 172 -19.18 0.45 2.93
CA PRO A 172 -20.63 0.63 2.87
C PRO A 172 -21.40 -0.49 3.59
N SER A 173 -20.73 -1.64 3.80
CA SER A 173 -21.26 -2.81 4.48
C SER A 173 -21.41 -2.64 5.99
N PHE A 174 -20.99 -1.52 6.58
CA PHE A 174 -21.29 -1.16 7.96
C PHE A 174 -22.24 0.05 7.97
N TYR A 175 -23.55 -0.18 8.15
CA TYR A 175 -24.48 0.94 8.34
C TYR A 175 -24.13 1.73 9.61
N SER A 176 -24.30 3.06 9.56
CA SER A 176 -24.09 3.99 10.68
C SER A 176 -25.26 3.98 11.68
N GLU A 177 -26.44 3.53 11.27
CA GLU A 177 -27.64 3.44 12.11
C GLU A 177 -28.35 2.09 11.97
N GLY A 178 -28.92 1.58 13.07
CA GLY A 178 -29.70 0.36 13.10
C GLY A 178 -29.21 -0.69 14.12
N PRO A 179 -29.95 -1.80 14.30
CA PRO A 179 -29.60 -2.85 15.26
C PRO A 179 -28.28 -3.56 14.92
N ASP A 180 -27.85 -3.50 13.66
CA ASP A 180 -26.64 -4.14 13.14
C ASP A 180 -25.51 -3.13 12.87
N ALA A 181 -25.60 -1.91 13.42
CA ALA A 181 -24.59 -0.88 13.23
C ALA A 181 -23.19 -1.36 13.67
N GLY A 182 -22.22 -1.27 12.76
CA GLY A 182 -20.86 -1.77 12.99
C GLY A 182 -20.70 -3.31 12.99
N ALA A 183 -21.71 -4.06 12.52
CA ALA A 183 -21.63 -5.49 12.24
C ALA A 183 -21.62 -5.78 10.73
N TRP A 184 -21.09 -6.94 10.33
CA TRP A 184 -21.00 -7.34 8.92
C TRP A 184 -22.39 -7.57 8.32
N ILE A 185 -22.71 -6.88 7.23
CA ILE A 185 -23.86 -7.21 6.37
C ILE A 185 -23.53 -8.43 5.53
N ASP A 186 -22.42 -8.36 4.78
CA ASP A 186 -21.85 -9.48 4.02
C ASP A 186 -20.63 -10.03 4.76
N GLN A 187 -20.68 -11.31 5.14
CA GLN A 187 -19.59 -11.93 5.88
C GLN A 187 -18.40 -12.27 4.96
N PRO A 188 -17.15 -12.02 5.41
CA PRO A 188 -15.96 -12.47 4.71
C PRO A 188 -16.00 -13.98 4.48
N ASN A 189 -15.67 -14.40 3.27
CA ASN A 189 -15.64 -15.81 2.88
C ASN A 189 -14.23 -16.43 3.08
N ALA A 190 -14.14 -17.75 2.98
CA ALA A 190 -12.84 -18.43 2.96
C ALA A 190 -12.23 -18.40 1.56
N TRP A 191 -11.04 -17.81 1.42
CA TRP A 191 -10.25 -17.87 0.19
C TRP A 191 -9.56 -19.23 0.01
N PRO A 192 -9.25 -19.63 -1.24
CA PRO A 192 -8.38 -20.76 -1.50
C PRO A 192 -7.01 -20.60 -0.80
N GLY A 193 -6.39 -21.70 -0.37
CA GLY A 193 -5.08 -21.62 0.32
C GLY A 193 -3.93 -21.09 -0.57
N PRO A 194 -2.85 -20.56 0.02
CA PRO A 194 -1.79 -19.83 -0.68
C PRO A 194 -1.10 -20.61 -1.81
N ASN A 195 -0.91 -21.92 -1.66
CA ASN A 195 -0.32 -22.77 -2.71
C ASN A 195 -1.18 -22.87 -3.98
N ARG A 196 -2.49 -22.57 -3.90
CA ARG A 196 -3.39 -22.53 -5.06
C ARG A 196 -3.40 -21.17 -5.73
N ILE A 197 -3.05 -20.11 -5.01
CA ILE A 197 -3.03 -18.72 -5.50
C ILE A 197 -1.66 -18.35 -6.08
N LEU A 198 -0.57 -18.81 -5.43
CA LEU A 198 0.82 -18.46 -5.76
C LEU A 198 1.66 -19.69 -6.16
N GLY A 199 1.03 -20.74 -6.71
CA GLY A 199 1.71 -21.98 -7.08
C GLY A 199 2.53 -21.87 -8.38
N PRO A 200 3.59 -22.69 -8.57
CA PRO A 200 4.46 -22.65 -9.75
C PRO A 200 3.78 -23.11 -11.07
N GLU A 201 2.56 -23.67 -11.00
CA GLU A 201 1.78 -24.02 -12.19
C GLU A 201 0.74 -22.93 -12.56
N SER A 202 0.81 -21.77 -11.89
CA SER A 202 -0.19 -20.70 -11.93
C SER A 202 0.29 -19.44 -12.66
N ASP A 203 1.37 -19.47 -13.45
CA ASP A 203 2.00 -18.26 -14.02
C ASP A 203 1.03 -17.27 -14.72
N LEU A 204 0.07 -17.77 -15.49
CA LEU A 204 -0.98 -16.92 -16.11
C LEU A 204 -1.92 -16.32 -15.04
N THR A 205 -2.35 -17.14 -14.09
CA THR A 205 -3.18 -16.71 -12.94
C THR A 205 -2.43 -15.72 -12.04
N THR A 206 -1.11 -15.85 -11.88
CA THR A 206 -0.28 -14.92 -11.11
C THR A 206 -0.16 -13.57 -11.83
N THR A 207 -0.06 -13.56 -13.16
CA THR A 207 -0.05 -12.32 -13.95
C THR A 207 -1.40 -11.61 -13.85
N GLU A 208 -2.51 -12.33 -13.99
CA GLU A 208 -3.86 -11.78 -13.84
C GLU A 208 -4.10 -11.26 -12.41
N LEU A 209 -3.69 -12.02 -11.39
CA LEU A 209 -3.79 -11.63 -9.98
C LEU A 209 -3.06 -10.31 -9.70
N TYR A 210 -1.82 -10.16 -10.19
CA TYR A 210 -1.09 -8.90 -10.00
C TYR A 210 -1.64 -7.76 -10.87
N GLY A 211 -2.30 -8.06 -12.00
CA GLY A 211 -3.09 -7.07 -12.73
C GLY A 211 -4.24 -6.51 -11.90
N VAL A 212 -4.99 -7.37 -11.19
CA VAL A 212 -6.06 -6.94 -10.26
C VAL A 212 -5.49 -6.08 -9.13
N VAL A 213 -4.31 -6.42 -8.61
CA VAL A 213 -3.63 -5.62 -7.58
C VAL A 213 -3.22 -4.25 -8.12
N ASP A 214 -2.65 -4.18 -9.33
CA ASP A 214 -2.25 -2.91 -9.95
C ASP A 214 -3.47 -2.01 -10.21
N ASP A 215 -4.56 -2.58 -10.73
CA ASP A 215 -5.82 -1.85 -10.94
C ASP A 215 -6.41 -1.34 -9.61
N ALA A 216 -6.36 -2.15 -8.56
CA ALA A 216 -6.81 -1.75 -7.22
C ALA A 216 -5.96 -0.59 -6.66
N LEU A 217 -4.64 -0.67 -6.79
CA LEU A 217 -3.74 0.40 -6.32
C LEU A 217 -3.85 1.68 -7.17
N GLY A 218 -4.28 1.59 -8.42
CA GLY A 218 -4.53 2.74 -9.28
C GLY A 218 -5.84 3.49 -8.99
N THR A 219 -6.68 3.00 -8.08
CA THR A 219 -7.98 3.62 -7.73
C THR A 219 -8.05 4.20 -6.33
N VAL A 220 -7.03 3.96 -5.50
CA VAL A 220 -6.92 4.49 -4.13
C VAL A 220 -6.17 5.83 -4.12
N SER A 221 -6.14 6.51 -2.97
CA SER A 221 -5.37 7.75 -2.84
C SER A 221 -3.87 7.49 -3.02
N PRO A 222 -3.08 8.48 -3.48
CA PRO A 222 -1.63 8.33 -3.62
C PRO A 222 -0.93 7.89 -2.33
N LEU A 223 -1.41 8.36 -1.17
CA LEU A 223 -0.85 7.99 0.12
C LEU A 223 -1.12 6.52 0.46
N GLN A 224 -2.34 6.03 0.19
CA GLN A 224 -2.71 4.62 0.40
C GLN A 224 -1.88 3.70 -0.51
N ALA A 225 -1.78 4.01 -1.81
CA ALA A 225 -0.98 3.23 -2.74
C ALA A 225 0.51 3.22 -2.38
N THR A 226 1.04 4.38 -2.00
CA THR A 226 2.46 4.54 -1.61
C THR A 226 2.76 3.80 -0.30
N ALA A 227 1.86 3.84 0.69
CA ALA A 227 2.01 3.13 1.95
C ALA A 227 2.06 1.60 1.71
N VAL A 228 1.14 1.06 0.90
CA VAL A 228 1.16 -0.36 0.51
C VAL A 228 2.44 -0.71 -0.26
N SER A 229 2.87 0.15 -1.18
CA SER A 229 4.14 0.00 -1.92
C SER A 229 5.32 -0.18 -0.96
N LEU A 230 5.53 0.80 -0.08
CA LEU A 230 6.67 0.83 0.84
C LEU A 230 6.66 -0.31 1.86
N VAL A 231 5.50 -0.61 2.45
CA VAL A 231 5.41 -1.56 3.56
C VAL A 231 5.27 -2.99 3.06
N ASP A 232 4.35 -3.25 2.12
CA ASP A 232 3.98 -4.61 1.75
C ASP A 232 4.83 -5.18 0.62
N PHE A 233 5.20 -4.38 -0.39
CA PHE A 233 6.08 -4.87 -1.46
C PHE A 233 7.55 -4.84 -1.07
N ASP A 234 7.95 -3.80 -0.34
CA ASP A 234 9.37 -3.58 -0.08
C ASP A 234 9.79 -3.89 1.37
N GLY A 235 8.85 -4.27 2.23
CA GLY A 235 9.11 -4.72 3.60
C GLY A 235 9.59 -3.63 4.56
N GLU A 236 9.33 -2.34 4.29
CA GLU A 236 9.65 -1.28 5.25
C GLU A 236 8.69 -1.28 6.44
N THR A 237 9.17 -0.82 7.60
CA THR A 237 8.30 -0.53 8.75
C THR A 237 7.48 0.72 8.48
N ALA A 238 6.24 0.78 8.98
CA ALA A 238 5.38 1.97 8.87
C ALA A 238 6.06 3.25 9.41
N GLU A 239 6.86 3.17 10.47
CA GLU A 239 7.59 4.32 11.03
C GLU A 239 8.60 4.89 10.03
N HIS A 240 9.34 4.00 9.35
CA HIS A 240 10.33 4.40 8.36
C HIS A 240 9.65 4.96 7.10
N ALA A 241 8.59 4.31 6.63
CA ALA A 241 7.81 4.78 5.49
C ALA A 241 7.21 6.17 5.76
N ALA A 242 6.64 6.41 6.94
CA ALA A 242 6.12 7.71 7.34
C ALA A 242 7.19 8.79 7.36
N ALA A 243 8.36 8.48 7.93
CA ALA A 243 9.52 9.39 7.93
C ALA A 243 10.05 9.68 6.51
N THR A 244 10.02 8.70 5.61
CA THR A 244 10.41 8.88 4.20
C THR A 244 9.49 9.84 3.46
N LEU A 245 8.18 9.74 3.72
CA LEU A 245 7.15 10.56 3.09
C LEU A 245 6.91 11.91 3.78
N ASP A 246 7.54 12.16 4.93
CA ASP A 246 7.32 13.35 5.77
C ASP A 246 5.85 13.51 6.22
N VAL A 247 5.22 12.40 6.59
CA VAL A 247 3.84 12.33 7.09
C VAL A 247 3.78 11.79 8.52
N ASP A 248 2.68 12.03 9.23
CA ASP A 248 2.46 11.42 10.54
C ASP A 248 2.31 9.90 10.42
N VAL A 249 2.92 9.16 11.37
CA VAL A 249 2.88 7.69 11.34
C VAL A 249 1.48 7.13 11.53
N ALA A 250 0.60 7.80 12.28
CA ALA A 250 -0.79 7.38 12.43
C ALA A 250 -1.56 7.57 11.12
N ASP A 251 -1.26 8.63 10.35
CA ASP A 251 -1.87 8.86 9.05
C ASP A 251 -1.40 7.84 8.02
N LEU A 252 -0.10 7.51 8.00
CA LEU A 252 0.42 6.43 7.15
C LEU A 252 -0.19 5.07 7.52
N ARG A 253 -0.29 4.74 8.82
CA ARG A 253 -0.91 3.48 9.26
C ARG A 253 -2.40 3.39 8.87
N ARG A 254 -3.13 4.50 8.96
CA ARG A 254 -4.51 4.59 8.48
C ARG A 254 -4.57 4.35 6.97
N ALA A 255 -3.74 5.06 6.20
CA ALA A 255 -3.67 4.90 4.75
C ALA A 255 -3.24 3.48 4.34
N LEU A 256 -2.34 2.84 5.08
CA LEU A 256 -1.94 1.45 4.88
C LEU A 256 -3.11 0.49 5.15
N ASN A 257 -3.85 0.69 6.25
CA ASN A 257 -5.04 -0.10 6.56
C ASN A 257 -6.09 0.03 5.46
N GLU A 258 -6.32 1.25 4.97
CA GLU A 258 -7.26 1.50 3.89
C GLU A 258 -6.77 0.86 2.57
N GLY A 259 -5.51 1.08 2.18
CA GLY A 259 -4.94 0.48 0.98
C GLY A 259 -5.01 -1.05 0.97
N ARG A 260 -4.60 -1.72 2.07
CA ARG A 260 -4.67 -3.19 2.19
C ARG A 260 -6.10 -3.71 2.06
N ASN A 261 -7.05 -2.99 2.65
CA ASN A 261 -8.45 -3.38 2.65
C ASN A 261 -9.15 -3.20 1.30
N HIS A 262 -8.77 -2.16 0.57
CA HIS A 262 -9.20 -1.95 -0.81
C HIS A 262 -8.69 -3.08 -1.71
N VAL A 263 -7.39 -3.37 -1.66
CA VAL A 263 -6.78 -4.50 -2.41
C VAL A 263 -7.46 -5.81 -2.05
N ARG A 264 -7.73 -6.07 -0.75
CA ARG A 264 -8.47 -7.25 -0.30
C ARG A 264 -9.87 -7.33 -0.94
N GLY A 265 -10.60 -6.21 -1.06
CA GLY A 265 -11.92 -6.18 -1.72
C GLY A 265 -11.86 -6.55 -3.20
N SER A 266 -10.87 -6.02 -3.93
CA SER A 266 -10.64 -6.36 -5.34
C SER A 266 -10.25 -7.83 -5.53
N LEU A 267 -9.37 -8.34 -4.65
CA LEU A 267 -8.98 -9.75 -4.63
C LEU A 267 -10.15 -10.67 -4.30
N ASP A 268 -11.01 -10.31 -3.35
CA ASP A 268 -12.21 -11.09 -3.02
C ASP A 268 -13.12 -11.22 -4.24
N SER A 269 -13.37 -10.11 -4.94
CA SER A 269 -14.19 -10.07 -6.15
C SER A 269 -13.63 -10.98 -7.25
N TYR A 270 -12.31 -10.96 -7.47
CA TYR A 270 -11.63 -11.82 -8.44
C TYR A 270 -11.67 -13.30 -8.03
N LEU A 271 -11.35 -13.61 -6.77
CA LEU A 271 -11.25 -15.00 -6.29
C LEU A 271 -12.60 -15.69 -6.18
N VAL A 272 -13.68 -14.94 -5.92
CA VAL A 272 -15.06 -15.46 -5.91
C VAL A 272 -15.58 -15.70 -7.33
N THR A 273 -15.20 -14.87 -8.31
CA THR A 273 -15.61 -15.07 -9.72
C THR A 273 -14.78 -16.13 -10.44
N ALA A 274 -13.54 -16.35 -10.04
CA ALA A 274 -12.65 -17.36 -10.60
C ALA A 274 -12.87 -18.79 -10.05
N SER A 275 -13.68 -18.94 -8.99
CA SER A 275 -14.01 -20.22 -8.34
C SER A 275 -15.29 -20.87 -8.88
#